data_AF-A0A2V6S6M1-F1
#
_entry.id   AF-A0A2V6S6M1-F1
#
_cell.length_a   1.000
_cell.length_b   1.000
_cell.length_c   1.000
_cell.angle_alpha   90.00
_cell.angle_beta   90.00
_cell.angle_gamma   90.00
#
_symmetry.space_group_name_H-M   'P 1'
#
loop_
_entity.id
_entity.type
_entity.pdbx_description
1 polymer ?
#
loop_
_entity_poly.entity_id
_entity_poly.type
_entity_poly.pdbx_seq_one_letter_code
_entity_poly.pdbx_strand_id
1 'polypeptide(L)'
;MTAETVPEARVPITSYSVLRDRQAYVIVYYRDQGTGALVPPLFVGRLDRLTGRWTRAAIDEQAIRPAPSACLGSAVSARKAGGMLLIETHVNPSAGCTLVLAEDLAVRDVLSGWPMAAFADGRIVYQHSQPHFVAVHPLEVSIYDPRSRTHRAIYPPRPPPPLRLEHMRKIQALYSPDWCIARNHPCDPERFDERIEGPVEVSDKTGALAFVVAFDNTVLADDGAVASVTPAAKPTEVLYVFRRLGGREPPDVRELSFAEARRRFGGIRLKQYVEPAILDRIFRP
;
A
#
# COMPACT_ATOMS: atom_id res chain seq x y z
N MET A 1 2.03 51.83 10.14
CA MET A 1 2.61 50.58 10.68
C MET A 1 2.75 49.62 9.52
N THR A 2 3.93 49.60 8.91
CA THR A 2 4.28 48.72 7.80
C THR A 2 4.40 47.30 8.33
N ALA A 3 3.58 46.39 7.80
CA ALA A 3 3.78 44.97 7.99
C ALA A 3 5.10 44.61 7.31
N GLU A 4 6.14 44.42 8.11
CA GLU A 4 7.43 43.93 7.67
C GLU A 4 7.24 42.46 7.29
N THR A 5 6.84 42.21 6.05
CA THR A 5 7.01 40.89 5.43
C THR A 5 8.51 40.71 5.25
N VAL A 6 9.16 40.13 6.26
CA VAL A 6 10.46 39.51 6.08
C VAL A 6 10.29 38.53 4.92
N PRO A 7 10.98 38.72 3.78
CA PRO A 7 10.94 37.72 2.73
C PRO A 7 11.47 36.45 3.37
N GLU A 8 10.68 35.38 3.42
CA GLU A 8 11.28 34.05 3.53
C GLU A 8 12.34 34.03 2.42
N ALA A 9 13.62 34.07 2.83
CA ALA A 9 14.72 33.93 1.90
C ALA A 9 14.37 32.76 0.98
N ARG A 10 14.62 32.89 -0.32
CA ARG A 10 14.37 31.81 -1.29
C ARG A 10 15.28 30.63 -0.97
N VAL A 11 14.96 29.88 0.08
CA VAL A 11 15.65 28.67 0.47
C VAL A 11 15.27 27.64 -0.59
N PRO A 12 16.23 27.09 -1.35
CA PRO A 12 15.94 26.03 -2.29
C PRO A 12 15.28 24.85 -1.55
N ILE A 13 14.39 24.14 -2.24
CA ILE A 13 13.71 22.98 -1.68
C ILE A 13 14.13 21.73 -2.44
N THR A 14 14.10 20.60 -1.76
CA THR A 14 14.42 19.28 -2.33
C THR A 14 13.44 18.23 -1.83
N SER A 15 13.44 17.07 -2.48
CA SER A 15 12.61 15.91 -2.14
C SER A 15 11.17 16.32 -1.83
N TYR A 16 10.50 16.85 -2.86
CA TYR A 16 9.18 17.44 -2.73
C TYR A 16 8.13 16.68 -3.53
N SER A 17 6.89 16.75 -3.04
CA SER A 17 5.72 16.28 -3.74
C SER A 17 4.59 17.29 -3.63
N VAL A 18 3.71 17.32 -4.64
CA VAL A 18 2.61 18.26 -4.73
C VAL A 18 1.32 17.53 -5.01
N LEU A 19 0.31 17.82 -4.21
CA LEU A 19 -1.08 17.54 -4.53
C LEU A 19 -1.75 18.82 -5.00
N ARG A 20 -2.40 18.78 -6.17
CA ARG A 20 -3.19 19.89 -6.68
C ARG A 20 -4.56 19.39 -7.12
N ASP A 21 -5.59 19.77 -6.40
CA ASP A 21 -6.98 19.52 -6.77
C ASP A 21 -7.83 20.80 -6.75
N ARG A 22 -9.14 20.68 -6.94
CA ARG A 22 -10.06 21.84 -6.97
C ARG A 22 -10.19 22.54 -5.63
N GLN A 23 -10.06 21.81 -4.53
CA GLN A 23 -10.27 22.31 -3.16
C GLN A 23 -8.97 22.71 -2.46
N ALA A 24 -7.85 22.06 -2.78
CA ALA A 24 -6.59 22.28 -2.09
C ALA A 24 -5.38 22.25 -3.03
N TYR A 25 -4.35 22.99 -2.63
CA TYR A 25 -2.97 22.80 -3.08
C TYR A 25 -2.14 22.41 -1.86
N VAL A 26 -1.40 21.31 -1.94
CA VAL A 26 -0.50 20.86 -0.88
C VAL A 26 0.88 20.69 -1.47
N ILE A 27 1.89 21.21 -0.76
CA ILE A 27 3.29 20.94 -1.04
C ILE A 27 3.94 20.34 0.20
N VAL A 28 4.69 19.27 -0.02
CA VAL A 28 5.50 18.57 0.98
C VAL A 28 6.95 18.68 0.52
N TYR A 29 7.88 19.08 1.38
CA TYR A 29 9.26 19.32 0.97
C TYR A 29 10.26 19.35 2.13
N TYR A 30 11.53 19.16 1.79
CA TYR A 30 12.66 19.54 2.64
C TYR A 30 13.26 20.86 2.15
N ARG A 31 13.85 21.62 3.07
CA ARG A 31 14.76 22.72 2.73
C ARG A 31 16.10 22.12 2.32
N ASP A 32 16.63 22.53 1.18
CA ASP A 32 17.93 22.09 0.69
C ASP A 32 19.04 22.81 1.45
N GLN A 33 19.88 22.03 2.14
CA GLN A 33 21.03 22.53 2.89
C GLN A 33 22.35 22.36 2.11
N GLY A 34 22.31 21.89 0.86
CA GLY A 34 23.49 21.68 0.01
C GLY A 34 24.32 20.46 0.37
N THR A 35 23.85 19.60 1.28
CA THR A 35 24.57 18.39 1.74
C THR A 35 24.14 17.12 1.02
N GLY A 36 23.03 17.15 0.28
CA GLY A 36 22.36 15.97 -0.28
C GLY A 36 21.62 15.11 0.75
N ALA A 37 21.72 15.42 2.04
CA ALA A 37 20.98 14.75 3.10
C ALA A 37 19.60 15.40 3.32
N LEU A 38 18.61 14.57 3.64
CA LEU A 38 17.31 15.05 4.12
C LEU A 38 17.41 15.34 5.60
N VAL A 39 17.38 16.61 5.97
CA VAL A 39 17.47 17.06 7.37
C VAL A 39 16.07 17.49 7.83
N PRO A 40 15.42 16.76 8.75
CA PRO A 40 14.15 17.17 9.33
C PRO A 40 14.17 18.62 9.86
N PRO A 41 13.01 19.30 9.90
CA PRO A 41 11.67 18.73 9.69
C PRO A 41 11.28 18.61 8.21
N LEU A 42 10.35 17.71 7.93
CA LEU A 42 9.61 17.70 6.68
C LEU A 42 8.53 18.80 6.73
N PHE A 43 8.59 19.74 5.81
CA PHE A 43 7.64 20.86 5.76
C PHE A 43 6.42 20.49 4.93
N VAL A 44 5.23 20.86 5.43
CA VAL A 44 3.96 20.68 4.73
C VAL A 44 3.24 22.03 4.69
N GLY A 45 2.87 22.46 3.49
CA GLY A 45 2.02 23.63 3.27
C GLY A 45 0.73 23.23 2.58
N ARG A 46 -0.41 23.62 3.12
CA ARG A 46 -1.74 23.43 2.52
C ARG A 46 -2.40 24.78 2.29
N LEU A 47 -2.76 25.06 1.05
CA LEU A 47 -3.65 26.14 0.66
C LEU A 47 -5.05 25.58 0.47
N ASP A 48 -5.98 26.04 1.28
CA ASP A 48 -7.40 25.90 1.01
C ASP A 48 -7.77 26.86 -0.14
N ARG A 49 -8.15 26.31 -1.29
CA ARG A 49 -8.39 27.10 -2.51
C ARG A 49 -9.75 27.80 -2.52
N LEU A 50 -10.66 27.43 -1.61
CA LEU A 50 -11.97 28.06 -1.49
C LEU A 50 -11.88 29.32 -0.62
N THR A 51 -11.08 29.27 0.44
CA THR A 51 -10.91 30.36 1.40
C THR A 51 -9.65 31.19 1.18
N GLY A 52 -8.70 30.67 0.39
CA GLY A 52 -7.38 31.28 0.21
C GLY A 52 -6.45 31.14 1.42
N ARG A 53 -6.85 30.39 2.45
CA ARG A 53 -6.10 30.26 3.69
C ARG A 53 -4.97 29.24 3.56
N TRP A 54 -3.77 29.64 3.97
CA TRP A 54 -2.65 28.75 4.17
C TRP A 54 -2.64 28.14 5.57
N THR A 55 -2.27 26.88 5.67
CA THR A 55 -1.89 26.18 6.91
C THR A 55 -0.55 25.52 6.66
N ARG A 56 0.34 25.57 7.65
CA ARG A 56 1.71 25.08 7.53
C ARG A 56 2.06 24.25 8.76
N ALA A 57 2.82 23.19 8.56
CA ALA A 57 3.37 22.36 9.62
C ALA A 57 4.81 21.96 9.29
N ALA A 58 5.57 21.69 10.34
CA ALA A 58 6.89 21.10 10.29
C ALA A 58 6.83 19.78 11.06
N ILE A 59 7.11 18.67 10.38
CA ILE A 59 7.02 17.33 10.93
C ILE A 59 8.44 16.86 11.25
N ASP A 60 8.75 16.74 12.53
CA ASP A 60 10.01 16.23 13.03
C ASP A 60 9.86 14.81 13.60
N GLU A 61 10.94 14.27 14.14
CA GLU A 61 10.96 12.93 14.73
C GLU A 61 10.01 12.79 15.91
N GLN A 62 9.74 13.87 16.64
CA GLN A 62 8.83 13.83 17.79
C GLN A 62 7.38 13.69 17.32
N ALA A 63 7.02 14.34 16.22
CA ALA A 63 5.67 14.29 15.65
C ALA A 63 5.28 12.91 15.10
N ILE A 64 6.24 12.04 14.78
CA ILE A 64 5.97 10.72 14.20
C ILE A 64 6.15 9.55 15.18
N ARG A 65 6.51 9.79 16.44
CA ARG A 65 6.69 8.70 17.42
C ARG A 65 5.38 7.90 17.60
N PRO A 66 5.47 6.55 17.77
CA PRO A 66 6.69 5.75 17.94
C PRO A 66 7.34 5.28 16.63
N ALA A 67 6.92 5.78 15.47
CA ALA A 67 7.52 5.39 14.19
C ALA A 67 9.00 5.80 14.13
N PRO A 68 9.84 5.03 13.41
CA PRO A 68 11.27 5.34 13.28
C PRO A 68 11.48 6.61 12.47
N SER A 69 12.57 7.34 12.78
CA SER A 69 12.97 8.56 12.03
C SER A 69 13.18 8.30 10.53
N ALA A 70 13.47 7.05 10.14
CA ALA A 70 13.49 6.61 8.75
C ALA A 70 12.19 6.92 7.98
N CYS A 71 11.04 7.03 8.66
CA CYS A 71 9.77 7.44 8.05
C CYS A 71 9.73 8.92 7.63
N LEU A 72 10.74 9.74 8.01
CA LEU A 72 10.99 11.07 7.45
C LEU A 72 12.00 10.97 6.28
N GLY A 73 11.75 10.02 5.38
CA GLY A 73 12.50 9.82 4.15
C GLY A 73 12.04 10.72 3.01
N SER A 74 12.39 10.35 1.78
CA SER A 74 12.08 11.18 0.60
C SER A 74 10.58 11.30 0.37
N ALA A 75 10.02 12.52 0.29
CA ALA A 75 8.61 12.71 -0.01
C ALA A 75 8.34 12.43 -1.48
N VAL A 76 7.60 11.36 -1.78
CA VAL A 76 7.37 10.89 -3.16
C VAL A 76 5.95 11.19 -3.64
N SER A 77 4.98 11.24 -2.74
CA SER A 77 3.58 11.41 -3.10
C SER A 77 2.80 12.10 -1.98
N ALA A 78 1.84 12.94 -2.38
CA ALA A 78 0.82 13.51 -1.51
C ALA A 78 -0.55 13.28 -2.14
N ARG A 79 -1.51 12.76 -1.36
CA ARG A 79 -2.88 12.48 -1.84
C ARG A 79 -3.92 12.62 -0.73
N LYS A 80 -5.18 12.82 -1.10
CA LYS A 80 -6.30 12.85 -0.14
C LYS A 80 -6.91 11.47 0.05
N ALA A 81 -7.37 11.22 1.28
CA ALA A 81 -8.22 10.08 1.62
C ALA A 81 -9.28 10.54 2.63
N GLY A 82 -10.54 10.68 2.18
CA GLY A 82 -11.57 11.35 2.98
C GLY A 82 -11.14 12.77 3.36
N GLY A 83 -11.29 13.13 4.64
CA GLY A 83 -10.83 14.39 5.23
C GLY A 83 -9.37 14.40 5.69
N MET A 84 -8.53 13.51 5.16
CA MET A 84 -7.12 13.39 5.54
C MET A 84 -6.20 13.62 4.35
N LEU A 85 -4.96 13.98 4.67
CA LEU A 85 -3.85 14.04 3.73
C LEU A 85 -2.91 12.87 4.01
N LEU A 86 -2.56 12.11 2.99
CA LEU A 86 -1.58 11.04 3.04
C LEU A 86 -0.30 11.52 2.35
N ILE A 87 0.81 11.40 3.06
CA ILE A 87 2.14 11.73 2.55
C ILE A 87 2.97 10.45 2.55
N GLU A 88 3.39 10.03 1.37
CA GLU A 88 4.27 8.87 1.22
C GLU A 88 5.72 9.33 1.25
N THR A 89 6.50 8.66 2.08
CA THR A 89 7.94 8.83 2.20
C THR A 89 8.65 7.52 1.89
N HIS A 90 9.76 7.58 1.15
CA HIS A 90 10.59 6.41 0.89
C HIS A 90 11.78 6.36 1.86
N VAL A 91 11.92 5.20 2.52
CA VAL A 91 13.14 4.83 3.26
C VAL A 91 14.18 4.28 2.28
N ASN A 92 13.74 3.43 1.36
CA ASN A 92 14.50 2.88 0.25
C ASN A 92 13.50 2.48 -0.88
N PRO A 93 13.94 1.92 -2.03
CA PRO A 93 13.03 1.57 -3.13
C PRO A 93 11.90 0.59 -2.79
N SER A 94 12.06 -0.24 -1.75
CA SER A 94 11.12 -1.31 -1.39
C SER A 94 10.48 -1.14 -0.01
N ALA A 95 10.84 -0.07 0.70
CA ALA A 95 10.29 0.27 1.99
C ALA A 95 10.01 1.78 2.09
N GLY A 96 8.78 2.09 2.48
CA GLY A 96 8.32 3.45 2.71
C GLY A 96 7.43 3.56 3.93
N CYS A 97 7.05 4.78 4.26
CA CYS A 97 6.04 5.06 5.25
C CYS A 97 4.98 5.99 4.67
N THR A 98 3.80 5.98 5.27
CA THR A 98 2.73 6.91 4.95
C THR A 98 2.34 7.68 6.19
N LEU A 99 2.63 8.97 6.20
CA LEU A 99 2.16 9.88 7.24
C LEU A 99 0.68 10.19 6.97
N VAL A 100 -0.18 9.93 7.95
CA VAL A 100 -1.61 10.24 7.90
C VAL A 100 -1.84 11.55 8.65
N LEU A 101 -2.18 12.60 7.94
CA LEU A 101 -2.38 13.94 8.49
C LEU A 101 -3.86 14.32 8.47
N ALA A 102 -4.30 15.03 9.50
CA ALA A 102 -5.59 15.74 9.45
C ALA A 102 -5.50 17.02 8.60
N GLU A 103 -6.64 17.68 8.35
CA GLU A 103 -6.68 18.90 7.54
C GLU A 103 -5.90 20.08 8.14
N ASP A 104 -5.72 20.09 9.46
CA ASP A 104 -4.88 21.02 10.21
C ASP A 104 -3.38 20.68 10.14
N LEU A 105 -3.01 19.64 9.37
CA LEU A 105 -1.67 19.10 9.20
C LEU A 105 -1.07 18.43 10.45
N ALA A 106 -1.88 18.17 11.48
CA ALA A 106 -1.44 17.35 12.60
C ALA A 106 -1.28 15.88 12.16
N VAL A 107 -0.13 15.28 12.49
CA VAL A 107 0.12 13.84 12.28
C VAL A 107 -0.82 13.05 13.19
N ARG A 108 -1.62 12.18 12.58
CA ARG A 108 -2.56 11.28 13.27
C ARG A 108 -1.99 9.89 13.41
N ASP A 109 -1.23 9.45 12.41
CA ASP A 109 -0.63 8.12 12.36
C ASP A 109 0.51 8.03 11.35
N VAL A 110 1.26 6.94 11.42
CA VAL A 110 2.31 6.58 10.47
C VAL A 110 2.17 5.11 10.11
N LEU A 111 1.83 4.84 8.85
CA LEU A 111 1.71 3.49 8.32
C LEU A 111 3.06 3.04 7.76
N SER A 112 3.51 1.82 8.07
CA SER A 112 4.64 1.21 7.36
C SER A 112 4.14 0.64 6.03
N GLY A 113 4.55 1.26 4.91
CA GLY A 113 4.08 0.93 3.57
C GLY A 113 3.35 2.07 2.87
N TRP A 114 2.65 1.76 1.78
CA TRP A 114 2.03 2.73 0.88
C TRP A 114 0.54 2.48 0.62
N PRO A 115 -0.29 3.54 0.52
CA PRO A 115 -1.70 3.43 0.24
C PRO A 115 -1.94 2.94 -1.18
N MET A 116 -2.95 2.10 -1.33
CA MET A 116 -3.36 1.56 -2.62
C MET A 116 -4.74 2.06 -3.04
N ALA A 117 -5.65 2.20 -2.07
CA ALA A 117 -6.98 2.73 -2.26
C ALA A 117 -7.50 3.37 -0.97
N ALA A 118 -8.53 4.20 -1.08
CA ALA A 118 -9.20 4.80 0.07
C ALA A 118 -10.72 4.83 -0.13
N PHE A 119 -11.46 4.52 0.92
CA PHE A 119 -12.90 4.72 1.01
C PHE A 119 -13.21 6.19 1.28
N ALA A 120 -14.41 6.65 0.90
CA ALA A 120 -14.90 8.00 1.17
C ALA A 120 -14.99 8.32 2.67
N ASP A 121 -15.17 7.29 3.52
CA ASP A 121 -15.16 7.43 4.97
C ASP A 121 -13.76 7.57 5.59
N GLY A 122 -12.71 7.53 4.76
CA GLY A 122 -11.32 7.70 5.17
C GLY A 122 -10.59 6.40 5.49
N ARG A 123 -11.24 5.22 5.45
CA ARG A 123 -10.50 3.95 5.57
C ARG A 123 -9.51 3.80 4.42
N ILE A 124 -8.31 3.33 4.72
CA ILE A 124 -7.21 3.23 3.76
C ILE A 124 -6.84 1.76 3.58
N VAL A 125 -6.83 1.29 2.33
CA VAL A 125 -6.20 0.02 1.98
C VAL A 125 -4.75 0.31 1.65
N TYR A 126 -3.80 -0.35 2.31
CA TYR A 126 -2.38 -0.14 2.10
C TYR A 126 -1.61 -1.45 2.06
N GLN A 127 -0.54 -1.47 1.27
CA GLN A 127 0.42 -2.56 1.22
C GLN A 127 1.55 -2.24 2.21
N HIS A 128 1.99 -3.24 2.98
CA HIS A 128 3.10 -3.06 3.91
C HIS A 128 4.44 -3.02 3.18
N SER A 129 5.40 -2.30 3.75
CA SER A 129 6.78 -2.33 3.31
C SER A 129 7.35 -3.75 3.38
N GLN A 130 8.10 -4.16 2.36
CA GLN A 130 8.71 -5.48 2.31
C GLN A 130 10.18 -5.38 2.73
N PRO A 131 10.68 -6.26 3.62
CA PRO A 131 12.11 -6.34 3.90
C PRO A 131 12.89 -6.61 2.61
N HIS A 132 13.96 -5.86 2.35
CA HIS A 132 14.72 -5.95 1.09
C HIS A 132 15.83 -7.03 1.10
N PHE A 133 16.10 -7.64 2.25
CA PHE A 133 17.19 -8.60 2.44
C PHE A 133 16.66 -10.00 2.77
N VAL A 134 15.61 -10.43 2.08
CA VAL A 134 15.01 -11.75 2.22
C VAL A 134 14.88 -12.42 0.86
N ALA A 135 14.96 -13.75 0.84
CA ALA A 135 14.91 -14.53 -0.40
C ALA A 135 13.55 -14.48 -1.12
N VAL A 136 12.49 -14.03 -0.44
CA VAL A 136 11.10 -13.96 -0.94
C VAL A 136 10.40 -12.72 -0.38
N HIS A 137 9.52 -12.11 -1.19
CA HIS A 137 8.78 -10.88 -0.93
C HIS A 137 7.27 -11.18 -0.86
N PRO A 138 6.78 -11.76 0.26
CA PRO A 138 5.36 -11.99 0.43
C PRO A 138 4.60 -10.67 0.44
N LEU A 139 3.45 -10.66 -0.22
CA LEU A 139 2.55 -9.51 -0.23
C LEU A 139 1.78 -9.49 1.10
N GLU A 140 1.76 -8.33 1.75
CA GLU A 140 0.93 -8.09 2.92
C GLU A 140 0.07 -6.85 2.70
N VAL A 141 -1.24 -6.98 2.94
CA VAL A 141 -2.20 -5.88 2.76
C VAL A 141 -3.05 -5.74 4.01
N SER A 142 -3.21 -4.50 4.45
CA SER A 142 -4.06 -4.13 5.57
C SER A 142 -5.07 -3.05 5.20
N ILE A 143 -6.12 -2.96 6.02
CA ILE A 143 -7.00 -1.80 6.09
C ILE A 143 -6.73 -1.04 7.38
N TYR A 144 -6.53 0.26 7.25
CA TYR A 144 -6.44 1.21 8.35
C TYR A 144 -7.79 1.92 8.55
N ASP A 145 -8.28 1.95 9.78
CA ASP A 145 -9.43 2.76 10.20
C ASP A 145 -8.95 4.01 10.96
N PRO A 146 -9.14 5.23 10.41
CA PRO A 146 -8.67 6.45 11.04
C PRO A 146 -9.45 6.83 12.31
N ARG A 147 -10.65 6.29 12.53
CA ARG A 147 -11.47 6.62 13.70
C ARG A 147 -10.95 5.92 14.95
N SER A 148 -10.65 4.63 14.83
CA SER A 148 -10.09 3.81 15.90
C SER A 148 -8.57 3.77 15.90
N ARG A 149 -7.92 4.25 14.82
CA ARG A 149 -6.47 4.13 14.58
C ARG A 149 -5.99 2.69 14.68
N THR A 150 -6.78 1.80 14.08
CA THR A 150 -6.50 0.36 14.10
C THR A 150 -6.22 -0.13 12.70
N HIS A 151 -5.34 -1.12 12.61
CA HIS A 151 -4.94 -1.77 11.39
C HIS A 151 -5.45 -3.20 11.43
N ARG A 152 -5.98 -3.69 10.31
CA ARG A 152 -6.38 -5.09 10.18
C ARG A 152 -5.81 -5.67 8.90
N ALA A 153 -5.03 -6.74 9.05
CA ALA A 153 -4.56 -7.54 7.92
C ALA A 153 -5.74 -8.16 7.17
N ILE A 154 -5.72 -8.07 5.85
CA ILE A 154 -6.70 -8.70 4.95
C ILE A 154 -6.04 -9.64 3.93
N TYR A 155 -4.74 -9.48 3.69
CA TYR A 155 -3.95 -10.34 2.82
C TYR A 155 -2.60 -10.68 3.46
N PRO A 156 -2.15 -11.96 3.39
CA PRO A 156 -2.88 -13.10 2.83
C PRO A 156 -4.09 -13.48 3.71
N PRO A 157 -5.23 -13.94 3.14
CA PRO A 157 -6.38 -14.33 3.94
C PRO A 157 -6.06 -15.53 4.83
N ARG A 158 -6.64 -15.54 6.04
CA ARG A 158 -6.52 -16.65 6.99
C ARG A 158 -7.89 -17.21 7.35
N PRO A 159 -8.12 -18.52 7.20
CA PRO A 159 -7.21 -19.54 6.64
C PRO A 159 -6.95 -19.33 5.13
N PRO A 160 -5.84 -19.89 4.58
CA PRO A 160 -5.53 -19.78 3.16
C PRO A 160 -6.64 -20.39 2.28
N PRO A 161 -7.09 -19.68 1.23
CA PRO A 161 -8.12 -20.17 0.33
C PRO A 161 -7.56 -21.18 -0.70
N PRO A 162 -8.42 -21.98 -1.40
CA PRO A 162 -8.01 -23.13 -2.21
C PRO A 162 -6.89 -22.95 -3.25
N LEU A 163 -6.91 -21.88 -4.06
CA LEU A 163 -5.90 -21.55 -5.07
C LEU A 163 -4.58 -21.18 -4.43
N ARG A 164 -4.60 -20.42 -3.32
CA ARG A 164 -3.37 -20.17 -2.54
C ARG A 164 -2.82 -21.49 -1.98
N LEU A 165 -3.66 -22.34 -1.38
CA LEU A 165 -3.25 -23.66 -0.90
C LEU A 165 -2.66 -24.54 -2.01
N GLU A 166 -3.24 -24.51 -3.20
CA GLU A 166 -2.70 -25.22 -4.36
C GLU A 166 -1.32 -24.70 -4.74
N HIS A 167 -1.13 -23.38 -4.75
CA HIS A 167 0.17 -22.76 -5.03
C HIS A 167 1.21 -23.09 -3.95
N MET A 168 0.84 -22.98 -2.67
CA MET A 168 1.69 -23.39 -1.54
C MET A 168 2.18 -24.84 -1.69
N ARG A 169 1.32 -25.77 -2.13
CA ARG A 169 1.72 -27.17 -2.38
C ARG A 169 2.70 -27.31 -3.55
N LYS A 170 2.52 -26.54 -4.63
CA LYS A 170 3.45 -26.54 -5.77
C LYS A 170 4.83 -26.06 -5.35
N ILE A 171 4.87 -24.98 -4.59
CA ILE A 171 6.11 -24.39 -4.05
C ILE A 171 6.77 -25.36 -3.06
N GLN A 172 6.02 -25.92 -2.11
CA GLN A 172 6.52 -26.89 -1.14
C GLN A 172 7.18 -28.11 -1.78
N ALA A 173 6.67 -28.58 -2.93
CA ALA A 173 7.20 -29.73 -3.64
C ALA A 173 8.61 -29.50 -4.21
N LEU A 174 9.07 -28.25 -4.31
CA LEU A 174 10.43 -27.90 -4.74
C LEU A 174 11.44 -27.91 -3.61
N TYR A 175 10.97 -27.83 -2.36
CA TYR A 175 11.85 -27.70 -1.20
C TYR A 175 12.34 -29.07 -0.74
N SER A 176 13.66 -29.21 -0.61
CA SER A 176 14.29 -30.23 0.23
C SER A 176 15.10 -29.54 1.33
N PRO A 177 15.28 -30.15 2.52
CA PRO A 177 16.08 -29.55 3.59
C PRO A 177 17.46 -29.09 3.13
N ASP A 178 18.15 -29.89 2.32
CA ASP A 178 19.48 -29.57 1.78
C ASP A 178 19.43 -28.35 0.85
N TRP A 179 18.40 -28.26 0.00
CA TRP A 179 18.17 -27.12 -0.89
C TRP A 179 17.97 -25.83 -0.07
N CYS A 180 17.19 -25.91 1.01
CA CYS A 180 16.88 -24.78 1.89
C CYS A 180 18.13 -24.24 2.58
N ILE A 181 18.91 -25.14 3.19
CA ILE A 181 20.14 -24.80 3.91
C ILE A 181 21.15 -24.19 2.94
N ALA A 182 21.36 -24.81 1.78
CA ALA A 182 22.31 -24.33 0.79
C ALA A 182 22.00 -22.91 0.28
N ARG A 183 20.71 -22.53 0.27
CA ARG A 183 20.24 -21.25 -0.29
C ARG A 183 19.85 -20.21 0.75
N ASN A 184 19.99 -20.52 2.04
CA ASN A 184 19.46 -19.69 3.13
C ASN A 184 17.99 -19.29 2.88
N HIS A 185 17.22 -20.18 2.27
CA HIS A 185 15.85 -19.94 1.86
C HIS A 185 14.92 -20.31 3.03
N PRO A 186 13.86 -19.52 3.35
CA PRO A 186 13.00 -19.79 4.49
C PRO A 186 12.28 -21.14 4.42
N CYS A 187 12.07 -21.64 3.20
CA CYS A 187 11.36 -22.89 2.90
C CYS A 187 10.01 -23.02 3.57
N ASP A 188 9.41 -21.86 3.79
CA ASP A 188 8.05 -21.71 4.25
C ASP A 188 7.17 -21.53 3.01
N PRO A 189 6.31 -22.51 2.69
CA PRO A 189 5.47 -22.45 1.50
C PRO A 189 4.41 -21.34 1.59
N GLU A 190 4.19 -20.73 2.76
CA GLU A 190 3.34 -19.54 2.89
C GLU A 190 4.05 -18.26 2.42
N ARG A 191 5.36 -18.30 2.22
CA ARG A 191 6.22 -17.17 1.85
C ARG A 191 6.83 -17.38 0.48
N PHE A 192 6.21 -16.78 -0.53
CA PHE A 192 6.68 -16.75 -1.90
C PHE A 192 6.51 -15.32 -2.46
N ASP A 193 7.14 -15.06 -3.61
CA ASP A 193 7.03 -13.75 -4.26
C ASP A 193 5.61 -13.51 -4.77
N GLU A 194 5.05 -12.37 -4.37
CA GLU A 194 3.69 -11.98 -4.72
C GLU A 194 3.63 -10.49 -5.01
N ARG A 195 2.81 -10.11 -5.98
CA ARG A 195 2.56 -8.70 -6.28
C ARG A 195 1.14 -8.45 -6.70
N ILE A 196 0.65 -7.24 -6.47
CA ILE A 196 -0.64 -6.80 -6.99
C ILE A 196 -0.48 -6.42 -8.47
N GLU A 197 -1.40 -6.91 -9.29
CA GLU A 197 -1.49 -6.56 -10.70
C GLU A 197 -2.59 -5.52 -10.92
N GLY A 198 -2.19 -4.34 -11.42
CA GLY A 198 -3.12 -3.25 -11.72
C GLY A 198 -3.65 -2.52 -10.47
N PRO A 199 -4.83 -1.88 -10.57
CA PRO A 199 -5.37 -1.06 -9.49
C PRO A 199 -5.95 -1.90 -8.36
N VAL A 200 -6.11 -1.25 -7.20
CA VAL A 200 -6.91 -1.77 -6.07
C VAL A 200 -8.23 -1.01 -6.06
N GLU A 201 -9.35 -1.73 -6.16
CA GLU A 201 -10.66 -1.14 -6.35
C GLU A 201 -11.51 -1.25 -5.09
N VAL A 202 -12.08 -0.13 -4.65
CA VAL A 202 -12.98 -0.05 -3.49
C VAL A 202 -14.35 0.46 -3.92
N SER A 203 -15.37 0.11 -3.15
CA SER A 203 -16.73 0.64 -3.33
C SER A 203 -17.33 1.05 -1.99
N ASP A 204 -17.58 2.34 -1.83
CA ASP A 204 -18.28 2.89 -0.66
C ASP A 204 -19.71 2.36 -0.56
N LYS A 205 -20.36 2.14 -1.70
CA LYS A 205 -21.74 1.64 -1.76
C LYS A 205 -21.90 0.26 -1.14
N THR A 206 -20.88 -0.60 -1.29
CA THR A 206 -20.94 -2.02 -0.89
C THR A 206 -19.97 -2.35 0.24
N GLY A 207 -19.09 -1.41 0.62
CA GLY A 207 -18.01 -1.66 1.58
C GLY A 207 -17.08 -2.79 1.13
N ALA A 208 -16.89 -2.94 -0.18
CA ALA A 208 -16.15 -4.04 -0.80
C ALA A 208 -14.82 -3.56 -1.40
N LEU A 209 -13.93 -4.52 -1.62
CA LEU A 209 -12.58 -4.35 -2.16
C LEU A 209 -12.29 -5.46 -3.16
N ALA A 210 -11.63 -5.15 -4.26
CA ALA A 210 -11.10 -6.15 -5.18
C ALA A 210 -9.70 -5.78 -5.67
N PHE A 211 -8.83 -6.78 -5.77
CA PHE A 211 -7.52 -6.65 -6.40
C PHE A 211 -7.07 -8.01 -6.96
N VAL A 212 -6.17 -7.97 -7.94
CA VAL A 212 -5.55 -9.18 -8.51
C VAL A 212 -4.17 -9.35 -7.92
N VAL A 213 -3.83 -10.55 -7.48
CA VAL A 213 -2.48 -10.91 -7.04
C VAL A 213 -1.88 -11.88 -8.04
N ALA A 214 -0.67 -11.60 -8.49
CA ALA A 214 0.18 -12.51 -9.23
C ALA A 214 1.03 -13.31 -8.23
N PHE A 215 0.84 -14.63 -8.20
CA PHE A 215 1.75 -15.54 -7.50
C PHE A 215 2.88 -15.90 -8.42
N ASP A 216 4.11 -15.65 -7.99
CA ASP A 216 5.28 -16.02 -8.77
C ASP A 216 5.34 -17.54 -8.91
N ASN A 217 5.43 -18.02 -10.15
CA ASN A 217 5.57 -19.45 -10.44
C ASN A 217 7.06 -19.83 -10.59
N THR A 218 7.94 -19.07 -9.96
CA THR A 218 9.38 -19.27 -10.01
C THR A 218 10.03 -19.22 -8.62
N VAL A 219 11.19 -19.87 -8.51
CA VAL A 219 12.04 -19.85 -7.32
C VAL A 219 13.47 -19.62 -7.78
N LEU A 220 14.22 -18.76 -7.09
CA LEU A 220 15.63 -18.51 -7.42
C LEU A 220 16.46 -19.81 -7.26
N ALA A 221 17.25 -20.14 -8.28
CA ALA A 221 18.21 -21.24 -8.32
C ALA A 221 19.63 -20.78 -7.94
N ASP A 222 20.54 -21.75 -7.75
CA ASP A 222 21.88 -21.58 -7.14
C ASP A 222 22.81 -20.57 -7.82
N ASP A 223 22.61 -20.30 -9.10
CA ASP A 223 23.45 -19.44 -9.96
C ASP A 223 22.78 -18.09 -10.28
N GLY A 224 21.67 -17.78 -9.61
CA GLY A 224 20.80 -16.66 -9.98
C GLY A 224 19.88 -16.98 -11.17
N ALA A 225 19.87 -18.22 -11.69
CA ALA A 225 18.86 -18.66 -12.65
C ALA A 225 17.51 -18.84 -11.96
N VAL A 226 16.44 -18.79 -12.74
CA VAL A 226 15.07 -18.86 -12.26
C VAL A 226 14.54 -20.27 -12.50
N ALA A 227 14.38 -21.07 -11.46
CA ALA A 227 13.73 -22.37 -11.55
C ALA A 227 12.21 -22.17 -11.61
N SER A 228 11.57 -22.56 -12.71
CA SER A 228 10.13 -22.44 -12.84
C SER A 228 9.41 -23.63 -12.19
N VAL A 229 8.45 -23.33 -11.32
CA VAL A 229 7.56 -24.30 -10.68
C VAL A 229 6.56 -24.89 -11.70
N THR A 230 6.35 -24.20 -12.82
CA THR A 230 5.54 -24.66 -13.95
C THR A 230 6.28 -24.51 -15.28
N PRO A 231 6.06 -25.39 -16.28
CA PRO A 231 6.78 -25.35 -17.57
C PRO A 231 6.59 -24.06 -18.39
N ALA A 232 5.64 -23.20 -18.02
CA ALA A 232 5.47 -21.87 -18.56
C ALA A 232 5.45 -20.88 -17.39
N ALA A 233 6.56 -20.16 -17.17
CA ALA A 233 6.86 -19.31 -16.02
C ALA A 233 5.96 -18.07 -15.82
N LYS A 234 4.76 -18.04 -16.40
CA LYS A 234 3.82 -16.94 -16.17
C LYS A 234 3.29 -17.03 -14.73
N PRO A 235 3.13 -15.91 -14.03
CA PRO A 235 2.55 -15.93 -12.69
C PRO A 235 1.11 -16.44 -12.70
N THR A 236 0.68 -17.02 -11.59
CA THR A 236 -0.72 -17.39 -11.37
C THR A 236 -1.48 -16.14 -10.92
N GLU A 237 -2.33 -15.59 -11.78
CA GLU A 237 -3.17 -14.44 -11.45
C GLU A 237 -4.46 -14.86 -10.74
N VAL A 238 -4.64 -14.37 -9.52
CA VAL A 238 -5.81 -14.65 -8.67
C VAL A 238 -6.51 -13.36 -8.30
N LEU A 239 -7.79 -13.27 -8.65
CA LEU A 239 -8.68 -12.19 -8.23
C LEU A 239 -9.14 -12.46 -6.81
N TYR A 240 -8.86 -11.52 -5.90
CA TYR A 240 -9.41 -11.48 -4.56
C TYR A 240 -10.53 -10.45 -4.50
N VAL A 241 -11.69 -10.85 -3.97
CA VAL A 241 -12.82 -9.97 -3.71
C VAL A 241 -13.22 -10.10 -2.25
N PHE A 242 -13.27 -8.98 -1.55
CA PHE A 242 -13.64 -8.89 -0.15
C PHE A 242 -14.94 -8.10 0.02
N ARG A 243 -15.75 -8.48 1.00
CA ARG A 243 -16.91 -7.70 1.47
C ARG A 243 -16.98 -7.67 3.00
N ARG A 244 -17.84 -6.81 3.54
CA ARG A 244 -18.01 -6.60 5.00
C ARG A 244 -16.75 -6.05 5.69
N LEU A 245 -15.96 -5.23 4.99
CA LEU A 245 -14.70 -4.66 5.48
C LEU A 245 -14.84 -3.62 6.60
N GLY A 246 -16.06 -3.23 6.99
CA GLY A 246 -16.32 -2.28 8.08
C GLY A 246 -16.67 -2.93 9.42
N GLY A 247 -16.86 -4.26 9.46
CA GLY A 247 -17.25 -4.96 10.69
C GLY A 247 -16.05 -5.26 11.60
N ARG A 248 -16.33 -5.76 12.82
CA ARG A 248 -15.30 -6.32 13.73
C ARG A 248 -14.87 -7.73 13.34
N GLU A 249 -15.73 -8.46 12.64
CA GLU A 249 -15.44 -9.79 12.12
C GLU A 249 -14.43 -9.74 10.96
N PRO A 250 -13.71 -10.86 10.70
CA PRO A 250 -12.97 -11.02 9.46
C PRO A 250 -13.87 -10.77 8.24
N PRO A 251 -13.37 -10.07 7.20
CA PRO A 251 -14.15 -9.89 5.98
C PRO A 251 -14.41 -11.23 5.30
N ASP A 252 -15.55 -11.33 4.61
CA ASP A 252 -15.70 -12.43 3.66
C ASP A 252 -14.74 -12.22 2.51
N VAL A 253 -14.07 -13.29 2.08
CA VAL A 253 -13.21 -13.30 0.92
C VAL A 253 -13.65 -14.39 -0.05
N ARG A 254 -13.64 -14.06 -1.34
CA ARG A 254 -13.71 -15.02 -2.42
C ARG A 254 -12.50 -14.82 -3.31
N GLU A 255 -11.91 -15.93 -3.72
CA GLU A 255 -10.89 -15.95 -4.74
C GLU A 255 -11.40 -16.66 -5.99
N LEU A 256 -10.90 -16.21 -7.13
CA LEU A 256 -11.14 -16.81 -8.43
C LEU A 256 -9.83 -16.72 -9.21
N SER A 257 -9.48 -17.74 -9.98
CA SER A 257 -8.43 -17.53 -10.99
C SER A 257 -8.89 -16.40 -11.91
N PHE A 258 -7.99 -15.50 -12.32
CA PHE A 258 -8.43 -14.34 -13.10
C PHE A 258 -9.00 -14.75 -14.46
N ALA A 259 -8.52 -15.87 -15.02
CA ALA A 259 -9.10 -16.51 -16.20
C ALA A 259 -10.55 -16.98 -15.96
N GLU A 260 -10.84 -17.59 -14.82
CA GLU A 260 -12.22 -17.96 -14.44
C GLU A 260 -13.11 -16.73 -14.24
N ALA A 261 -12.61 -15.71 -13.56
CA ALA A 261 -13.37 -14.47 -13.37
C ALA A 261 -13.76 -13.86 -14.73
N ARG A 262 -12.82 -13.80 -15.68
CA ARG A 262 -13.08 -13.34 -17.06
C ARG A 262 -14.14 -14.19 -17.76
N ARG A 263 -14.04 -15.52 -17.65
CA ARG A 263 -15.02 -16.46 -18.24
C ARG A 263 -16.41 -16.29 -17.65
N ARG A 264 -16.53 -16.13 -16.33
CA ARG A 264 -17.80 -16.08 -15.60
C ARG A 264 -18.51 -14.72 -15.71
N PHE A 265 -17.73 -13.64 -15.83
CA PHE A 265 -18.26 -12.27 -15.78
C PHE A 265 -18.04 -11.46 -17.06
N GLY A 266 -17.43 -12.02 -18.10
CA GLY A 266 -17.35 -11.41 -19.43
C GLY A 266 -16.27 -10.33 -19.57
N GLY A 267 -15.10 -10.52 -18.94
CA GLY A 267 -13.97 -9.60 -19.10
C GLY A 267 -14.22 -8.16 -18.60
N ILE A 268 -15.12 -8.00 -17.62
CA ILE A 268 -15.42 -6.70 -16.99
C ILE A 268 -14.17 -6.06 -16.36
N ARG A 269 -14.22 -4.74 -16.19
CA ARG A 269 -13.16 -3.97 -15.51
C ARG A 269 -13.10 -4.33 -14.03
N LEU A 270 -11.93 -4.17 -13.41
CA LEU A 270 -11.73 -4.54 -12.02
C LEU A 270 -12.73 -3.86 -11.05
N LYS A 271 -13.00 -2.56 -11.27
CA LYS A 271 -13.99 -1.79 -10.51
C LYS A 271 -15.40 -2.40 -10.50
N GLN A 272 -15.77 -3.14 -11.53
CA GLN A 272 -17.11 -3.73 -11.62
C GLN A 272 -17.27 -4.94 -10.69
N TYR A 273 -16.18 -5.59 -10.26
CA TYR A 273 -16.25 -6.71 -9.30
C TYR A 273 -16.70 -6.28 -7.90
N VAL A 274 -16.62 -4.99 -7.58
CA VAL A 274 -17.12 -4.42 -6.30
C VAL A 274 -18.52 -3.80 -6.42
N GLU A 275 -19.16 -3.88 -7.58
CA GLU A 275 -20.54 -3.41 -7.78
C GLU A 275 -21.56 -4.42 -7.20
N PRO A 276 -22.71 -3.95 -6.67
CA PRO A 276 -23.67 -4.82 -5.97
C PRO A 276 -24.08 -6.08 -6.76
N ALA A 277 -24.44 -5.93 -8.03
CA ALA A 277 -24.93 -7.03 -8.86
C ALA A 277 -23.87 -8.11 -9.13
N ILE A 278 -22.59 -7.72 -9.24
CA ILE A 278 -21.50 -8.65 -9.45
C ILE A 278 -21.08 -9.30 -8.13
N LEU A 279 -21.00 -8.52 -7.04
CA LEU A 279 -20.72 -9.05 -5.70
C LEU A 279 -21.72 -10.13 -5.29
N ASP A 280 -23.02 -9.90 -5.48
CA ASP A 280 -24.03 -10.90 -5.17
C ASP A 280 -23.79 -12.20 -5.95
N ARG A 281 -23.38 -12.12 -7.21
CA ARG A 281 -23.07 -13.30 -8.02
C ARG A 281 -21.78 -14.01 -7.56
N ILE A 282 -20.76 -13.27 -7.12
CA ILE A 282 -19.51 -13.84 -6.60
C ILE A 282 -19.75 -14.61 -5.31
N PHE A 283 -20.54 -14.04 -4.40
CA PHE A 283 -20.76 -14.59 -3.06
C PHE A 283 -22.02 -15.46 -2.92
N ARG A 284 -22.80 -15.63 -4.00
CA ARG A 284 -23.84 -16.68 -4.04
C ARG A 284 -23.19 -18.05 -3.80
N PRO A 285 -23.81 -18.90 -2.96
CA PRO A 285 -23.34 -20.27 -2.73
C PRO A 285 -23.36 -21.10 -4.01
#